data_AF-A0A4R6TQS0-F1
#
_entry.id   AF-A0A4R6TQS0-F1
#
_cell.length_a   1.000
_cell.length_b   1.000
_cell.length_c   1.000
_cell.angle_alpha   90.00
_cell.angle_beta   90.00
_cell.angle_gamma   90.00
#
_symmetry.space_group_name_H-M   'P 1'
#
loop_
_entity.id
_entity.type
_entity.pdbx_description
1 polymer ?
#
loop_
_entity_poly.entity_id
_entity_poly.type
_entity_poly.pdbx_seq_one_letter_code
_entity_poly.pdbx_strand_id
1 'polypeptide(L)'
;MSFIEELAPYAIKHGRASNVLPSLIVAQGILESAWGESVLAVQANNLFGIKVGAGWEGEVHRKRTAEHKANGEVYYIYADFRAYPTLEGCVKDLCHKYTHGTGWESHNRYAAVIGERGYKRATAAVKAAGYATDVEYPTKLNRIIEQYDLTQYDGERDMMYKFERISNLTDARTTLPHHSWETYDNHGIASKKYIAIHHSLTKTGSAKAYAKYHVEYHGWPAIAYHFVIEQDGEIVWCHDPGILSYHVGDSNLQSLGICLTGDFRTQEPTAAQEASLRLLVTALKQDLPNYTDTLGHNELPGYSWKQCPCFDFRAVLDHKVLPINDISNKDGNEIEYWASILETESGTWAYKKLCAFFNVQGSKEINTNQFDYLKSLIEIGGGGARWAEQYIDGYLNVNQVQYLASLINSDNAGKKSWALSELPKYL
;
A
#
# COMPACT_ATOMS: atom_id res chain seq x y z
N MET A 1 -27.34 9.44 -16.18
CA MET A 1 -26.53 9.34 -14.96
C MET A 1 -26.61 7.89 -14.52
N SER A 2 -25.47 7.22 -14.37
CA SER A 2 -25.46 5.84 -13.88
C SER A 2 -25.81 5.81 -12.39
N PHE A 3 -26.34 4.70 -11.88
CA PHE A 3 -26.62 4.53 -10.45
C PHE A 3 -25.35 4.75 -9.58
N ILE A 4 -24.18 4.40 -10.11
CA ILE A 4 -22.89 4.64 -9.47
C ILE A 4 -22.63 6.15 -9.31
N GLU A 5 -22.82 6.94 -10.37
CA GLU A 5 -22.63 8.40 -10.35
C GLU A 5 -23.58 9.10 -9.35
N GLU A 6 -24.77 8.55 -9.14
CA GLU A 6 -25.73 9.06 -8.16
C GLU A 6 -25.33 8.72 -6.72
N LEU A 7 -24.88 7.48 -6.47
CA LEU A 7 -24.58 6.99 -5.12
C LEU A 7 -23.19 7.41 -4.62
N ALA A 8 -22.20 7.47 -5.53
CA ALA A 8 -20.80 7.71 -5.18
C ALA A 8 -20.55 8.98 -4.35
N PRO A 9 -21.16 10.16 -4.63
CA PRO A 9 -20.96 11.35 -3.82
C PRO A 9 -21.34 11.16 -2.34
N TYR A 10 -22.42 10.42 -2.08
CA TYR A 10 -22.87 10.14 -0.71
C TYR A 10 -21.98 9.11 -0.01
N ALA A 11 -21.57 8.07 -0.75
CA ALA A 11 -20.62 7.06 -0.27
C ALA A 11 -19.27 7.69 0.09
N ILE A 12 -18.75 8.60 -0.75
CA ILE A 12 -17.53 9.36 -0.48
C ILE A 12 -17.69 10.21 0.79
N LYS A 13 -18.75 11.02 0.86
CA LYS A 13 -18.96 11.95 1.98
C LYS A 13 -19.10 11.24 3.32
N HIS A 14 -20.02 10.28 3.43
CA HIS A 14 -20.35 9.63 4.71
C HIS A 14 -19.46 8.45 5.02
N GLY A 15 -19.02 7.71 4.00
CA GLY A 15 -18.05 6.63 4.15
C GLY A 15 -16.73 7.14 4.71
N ARG A 16 -16.13 8.16 4.10
CA ARG A 16 -14.88 8.76 4.62
C ARG A 16 -15.03 9.33 6.02
N ALA A 17 -16.11 10.07 6.29
CA ALA A 17 -16.38 10.62 7.63
C ALA A 17 -16.53 9.53 8.71
N SER A 18 -16.92 8.32 8.30
CA SER A 18 -17.12 7.17 9.20
C SER A 18 -15.99 6.14 9.11
N ASN A 19 -14.93 6.43 8.35
CA ASN A 19 -13.82 5.54 8.06
C ASN A 19 -14.25 4.18 7.47
N VAL A 20 -15.23 4.20 6.56
CA VAL A 20 -15.74 3.03 5.81
C VAL A 20 -15.48 3.26 4.32
N LEU A 21 -14.96 2.26 3.62
CA LEU A 21 -14.62 2.37 2.19
C LEU A 21 -15.85 2.74 1.33
N PRO A 22 -15.81 3.87 0.61
CA PRO A 22 -16.81 4.21 -0.40
C PRO A 22 -17.08 3.08 -1.41
N SER A 23 -16.05 2.36 -1.85
CA SER A 23 -16.15 1.22 -2.78
C SER A 23 -17.02 0.10 -2.22
N LEU A 24 -16.89 -0.20 -0.92
CA LEU A 24 -17.76 -1.15 -0.22
C LEU A 24 -19.21 -0.66 -0.22
N ILE A 25 -19.46 0.61 0.13
CA ILE A 25 -20.81 1.18 0.19
C ILE A 25 -21.48 1.14 -1.18
N VAL A 26 -20.78 1.54 -2.24
CA VAL A 26 -21.31 1.52 -3.61
C VAL A 26 -21.57 0.09 -4.08
N ALA A 27 -20.65 -0.85 -3.82
CA ALA A 27 -20.83 -2.24 -4.20
C ALA A 27 -22.01 -2.91 -3.48
N GLN A 28 -22.18 -2.64 -2.18
CA GLN A 28 -23.37 -3.08 -1.45
C GLN A 28 -24.63 -2.42 -2.00
N GLY A 29 -24.59 -1.13 -2.32
CA GLY A 29 -25.69 -0.43 -2.94
C GLY A 29 -26.13 -1.13 -4.23
N ILE A 30 -25.19 -1.45 -5.11
CA ILE A 30 -25.46 -2.18 -6.36
C ILE A 30 -26.08 -3.56 -6.09
N LEU A 31 -25.45 -4.35 -5.21
CA LEU A 31 -25.84 -5.75 -4.97
C LEU A 31 -27.19 -5.87 -4.25
N GLU A 32 -27.39 -5.10 -3.19
CA GLU A 32 -28.59 -5.20 -2.32
C GLU A 32 -29.84 -4.63 -2.97
N SER A 33 -29.66 -3.60 -3.81
CA SER A 33 -30.78 -2.88 -4.42
C SER A 33 -31.08 -3.28 -5.85
N ALA A 34 -30.31 -4.23 -6.42
CA ALA A 34 -30.32 -4.53 -7.85
C ALA A 34 -30.19 -3.26 -8.69
N TRP A 35 -29.08 -2.54 -8.54
CA TRP A 35 -28.81 -1.28 -9.27
C TRP A 35 -29.83 -0.15 -9.01
N GLY A 36 -30.43 -0.12 -7.81
CA GLY A 36 -31.45 0.86 -7.44
C GLY A 36 -32.86 0.49 -7.88
N GLU A 37 -33.06 -0.65 -8.55
CA GLU A 37 -34.34 -1.02 -9.15
C GLU A 37 -35.27 -1.80 -8.20
N SER A 38 -34.75 -2.27 -7.06
CA SER A 38 -35.57 -3.00 -6.09
C SER A 38 -36.73 -2.13 -5.56
N VAL A 39 -37.85 -2.78 -5.23
CA VAL A 39 -39.03 -2.09 -4.66
C VAL A 39 -38.68 -1.21 -3.46
N LEU A 40 -37.77 -1.65 -2.59
CA LEU A 40 -37.36 -0.88 -1.41
C LEU A 40 -36.48 0.33 -1.78
N ALA A 41 -35.61 0.18 -2.77
CA ALA A 41 -34.82 1.30 -3.28
C ALA A 41 -35.74 2.37 -3.90
N VAL A 42 -36.65 1.96 -4.79
CA VAL A 42 -37.54 2.88 -5.52
C VAL A 42 -38.58 3.54 -4.62
N GLN A 43 -39.20 2.78 -3.70
CA GLN A 43 -40.35 3.28 -2.92
C GLN A 43 -39.99 3.80 -1.53
N ALA A 44 -38.79 3.52 -1.04
CA ALA A 44 -38.39 3.86 0.34
C ALA A 44 -36.96 4.41 0.43
N ASN A 45 -36.27 4.63 -0.69
CA ASN A 45 -34.83 4.97 -0.74
C ASN A 45 -33.96 4.01 0.08
N ASN A 46 -34.41 2.77 0.33
CA ASN A 46 -33.71 1.82 1.19
C ASN A 46 -32.92 0.82 0.34
N LEU A 47 -31.69 1.18 0.01
CA LEU A 47 -30.80 0.35 -0.80
C LEU A 47 -30.36 -0.92 -0.07
N PHE A 48 -30.16 -0.85 1.24
CA PHE A 48 -29.45 -1.87 2.02
C PHE A 48 -30.40 -2.81 2.80
N GLY A 49 -31.71 -2.73 2.54
CA GLY A 49 -32.71 -3.59 3.18
C GLY A 49 -32.75 -3.47 4.70
N ILE A 50 -32.41 -2.30 5.27
CA ILE A 50 -32.34 -2.13 6.74
C ILE A 50 -33.76 -2.19 7.31
N LYS A 51 -33.99 -3.18 8.17
CA LYS A 51 -35.26 -3.38 8.89
C LYS A 51 -35.44 -2.34 10.01
N VAL A 52 -36.70 -2.09 10.37
CA VAL A 52 -37.04 -1.29 11.56
C VAL A 52 -36.53 -2.02 12.81
N GLY A 53 -35.77 -1.31 13.65
CA GLY A 53 -35.28 -1.80 14.94
C GLY A 53 -35.79 -0.95 16.09
N ALA A 54 -35.49 -1.34 17.32
CA ALA A 54 -35.83 -0.54 18.50
C ALA A 54 -35.19 0.86 18.39
N GLY A 55 -36.02 1.91 18.49
CA GLY A 55 -35.58 3.31 18.40
C GLY A 55 -35.60 3.95 17.01
N TRP A 56 -36.12 3.27 15.98
CA TRP A 56 -36.38 3.94 14.69
C TRP A 56 -37.64 4.81 14.78
N GLU A 57 -37.48 6.12 14.59
CA GLU A 57 -38.57 7.12 14.62
C GLU A 57 -38.94 7.66 13.23
N GLY A 58 -38.24 7.21 12.18
CA GLY A 58 -38.47 7.64 10.81
C GLY A 58 -39.60 6.90 10.10
N GLU A 59 -39.78 7.18 8.81
CA GLU A 59 -40.81 6.54 8.00
C GLU A 59 -40.58 5.03 7.85
N VAL A 60 -41.66 4.29 7.61
CA VAL A 60 -41.65 2.83 7.52
C VAL A 60 -42.31 2.39 6.22
N HIS A 61 -41.62 1.53 5.48
CA HIS A 61 -42.17 0.86 4.33
C HIS A 61 -42.42 -0.62 4.66
N ARG A 62 -43.70 -1.01 4.67
CA ARG A 62 -44.12 -2.39 4.92
C ARG A 62 -44.13 -3.18 3.62
N LYS A 63 -43.30 -4.22 3.54
CA LYS A 63 -43.20 -5.09 2.35
C LYS A 63 -43.43 -6.54 2.74
N ARG A 64 -44.13 -7.27 1.87
CA ARG A 64 -44.26 -8.73 1.97
C ARG A 64 -42.94 -9.38 1.54
N THR A 65 -42.33 -10.17 2.42
CA THR A 65 -41.10 -10.93 2.17
C THR A 65 -41.41 -12.41 2.07
N ALA A 66 -40.60 -13.13 1.30
CA ALA A 66 -40.64 -14.57 1.20
C ALA A 66 -39.63 -15.14 2.20
N GLU A 67 -40.10 -15.95 3.15
CA GLU A 67 -39.29 -16.64 4.15
C GLU A 67 -39.32 -18.13 3.87
N HIS A 68 -38.22 -18.83 4.20
CA HIS A 68 -38.10 -20.25 4.00
C HIS A 68 -38.28 -20.97 5.33
N LYS A 69 -39.22 -21.90 5.41
CA LYS A 69 -39.29 -22.85 6.52
C LYS A 69 -38.12 -23.84 6.44
N ALA A 70 -37.81 -24.50 7.55
CA ALA A 70 -36.75 -25.53 7.62
C ALA A 70 -36.95 -26.70 6.65
N ASN A 71 -38.17 -26.92 6.17
CA ASN A 71 -38.52 -27.94 5.17
C ASN A 71 -38.48 -27.43 3.71
N GLY A 72 -38.03 -26.19 3.47
CA GLY A 72 -37.92 -25.59 2.14
C GLY A 72 -39.21 -24.93 1.62
N GLU A 73 -40.33 -24.97 2.36
CA GLU A 73 -41.54 -24.24 1.98
C GLU A 73 -41.36 -22.73 2.11
N VAL A 74 -41.74 -22.00 1.06
CA VAL A 74 -41.79 -20.55 1.07
C VAL A 74 -43.11 -20.08 1.70
N TYR A 75 -43.05 -19.30 2.77
CA TYR A 75 -44.20 -18.59 3.34
C TYR A 75 -43.96 -17.09 3.30
N TYR A 76 -45.03 -16.31 3.33
CA TYR A 76 -44.93 -14.86 3.20
C TYR A 76 -45.27 -14.18 4.52
N ILE A 77 -44.38 -13.31 4.98
CA ILE A 77 -44.62 -12.44 6.11
C ILE A 77 -44.49 -10.99 5.68
N TYR A 78 -45.10 -10.09 6.44
CA TYR A 78 -44.81 -8.67 6.29
C TYR A 78 -43.60 -8.34 7.16
N ALA A 79 -42.63 -7.64 6.58
CA ALA A 79 -41.51 -7.06 7.29
C ALA A 79 -41.54 -5.54 7.11
N ASP A 80 -41.23 -4.84 8.19
CA ASP A 80 -41.17 -3.39 8.23
C ASP A 80 -39.71 -2.95 8.00
N PHE A 81 -39.51 -2.15 6.96
CA PHE A 81 -38.22 -1.61 6.56
C PHE A 81 -38.19 -0.11 6.82
N ARG A 82 -37.00 0.41 7.15
CA ARG A 82 -36.79 1.85 7.25
C ARG A 82 -37.04 2.49 5.88
N ALA A 83 -37.70 3.63 5.86
CA ALA A 83 -37.83 4.47 4.67
C ALA A 83 -37.11 5.79 4.90
N TYR A 84 -36.40 6.27 3.89
CA TYR A 84 -35.56 7.45 3.99
C TYR A 84 -36.10 8.55 3.07
N PRO A 85 -36.10 9.82 3.52
CA PRO A 85 -36.46 10.95 2.66
C PRO A 85 -35.53 11.10 1.44
N THR A 86 -34.26 10.70 1.58
CA THR A 86 -33.25 10.81 0.53
C THR A 86 -32.32 9.60 0.51
N LEU A 87 -31.70 9.37 -0.65
CA LEU A 87 -30.64 8.36 -0.81
C LEU A 87 -29.45 8.62 0.13
N GLU A 88 -29.09 9.89 0.35
CA GLU A 88 -28.07 10.29 1.31
C GLU A 88 -28.40 9.81 2.73
N GLY A 89 -29.67 9.93 3.14
CA GLY A 89 -30.13 9.47 4.45
C GLY A 89 -29.94 7.97 4.65
N CYS A 90 -30.17 7.18 3.59
CA CYS A 90 -29.92 5.74 3.61
C CYS A 90 -28.43 5.40 3.78
N VAL A 91 -27.55 6.08 3.05
CA VAL A 91 -26.09 5.88 3.16
C VAL A 91 -25.57 6.28 4.54
N LYS A 92 -26.06 7.41 5.08
CA LYS A 92 -25.72 7.86 6.42
C LYS A 92 -26.14 6.84 7.49
N ASP A 93 -27.32 6.25 7.37
CA ASP A 93 -27.79 5.22 8.31
C ASP A 93 -27.00 3.91 8.22
N LEU A 94 -26.56 3.51 7.01
CA LEU A 94 -25.62 2.39 6.86
C LEU A 94 -24.30 2.66 7.59
N CYS A 95 -23.72 3.85 7.39
CA CYS A 95 -22.48 4.23 8.07
C CYS A 95 -22.65 4.29 9.60
N HIS A 96 -23.80 4.78 10.07
CA HIS A 96 -24.16 4.75 11.49
C HIS A 96 -24.22 3.31 12.03
N LYS A 97 -24.84 2.39 11.29
CA LYS A 97 -24.88 0.96 11.65
C LYS A 97 -23.48 0.34 11.75
N TYR A 98 -22.55 0.70 10.87
CA TYR A 98 -21.17 0.23 10.96
C TYR A 98 -20.42 0.82 12.16
N THR A 99 -20.65 2.08 12.49
CA THR A 99 -19.94 2.77 13.58
C THR A 99 -20.50 2.47 14.97
N HIS A 100 -21.80 2.18 15.09
CA HIS A 100 -22.50 2.00 16.37
C HIS A 100 -23.05 0.58 16.57
N GLY A 101 -22.86 -0.31 15.59
CA GLY A 101 -23.39 -1.65 15.63
C GLY A 101 -24.91 -1.68 15.46
N THR A 102 -25.52 -2.75 15.95
CA THR A 102 -26.96 -2.98 15.80
C THR A 102 -27.81 -2.43 16.94
N GLY A 103 -27.18 -1.99 18.04
CA GLY A 103 -27.85 -1.40 19.21
C GLY A 103 -28.42 -2.39 20.23
N TRP A 104 -28.39 -3.70 19.96
CA TRP A 104 -28.82 -4.75 20.90
C TRP A 104 -27.68 -5.58 21.49
N GLU A 105 -26.45 -5.38 21.00
CA GLU A 105 -25.24 -6.01 21.54
C GLU A 105 -24.43 -4.99 22.34
N SER A 106 -23.69 -5.47 23.33
CA SER A 106 -22.76 -4.66 24.11
C SER A 106 -21.49 -4.28 23.33
N HIS A 107 -21.21 -4.93 22.21
CA HIS A 107 -20.06 -4.67 21.35
C HIS A 107 -20.49 -4.35 19.91
N ASN A 108 -19.74 -3.46 19.23
CA ASN A 108 -19.96 -3.19 17.81
C ASN A 108 -19.37 -4.32 16.95
N ARG A 109 -20.22 -5.24 16.48
CA ARG A 109 -19.81 -6.35 15.61
C ARG A 109 -19.18 -5.91 14.27
N TYR A 110 -19.42 -4.68 13.82
CA TYR A 110 -18.87 -4.12 12.58
C TYR A 110 -17.55 -3.37 12.77
N ALA A 111 -16.97 -3.37 13.97
CA ALA A 111 -15.75 -2.61 14.27
C ALA A 111 -14.59 -2.89 13.30
N ALA A 112 -14.45 -4.14 12.82
CA ALA A 112 -13.41 -4.53 11.87
C ALA A 112 -13.60 -3.96 10.44
N VAL A 113 -14.77 -3.41 10.12
CA VAL A 113 -15.03 -2.72 8.85
C VAL A 113 -14.46 -1.29 8.87
N ILE A 114 -14.40 -0.69 10.07
CA ILE A 114 -13.98 0.69 10.28
C ILE A 114 -12.46 0.78 10.18
N GLY A 115 -11.95 1.65 9.32
CA GLY A 115 -10.52 1.83 9.07
C GLY A 115 -9.89 0.74 8.22
N GLU A 116 -10.70 -0.20 7.71
CA GLU A 116 -10.22 -1.18 6.75
C GLU A 116 -9.89 -0.50 5.42
N ARG A 117 -8.71 -0.83 4.87
CA ARG A 117 -8.13 -0.19 3.69
C ARG A 117 -8.20 -1.06 2.45
N GLY A 118 -8.32 -2.36 2.62
CA GLY A 118 -8.45 -3.32 1.53
C GLY A 118 -9.90 -3.74 1.38
N TYR A 119 -10.51 -3.46 0.22
CA TYR A 119 -11.90 -3.84 -0.03
C TYR A 119 -12.17 -5.35 0.15
N LYS A 120 -11.18 -6.22 -0.15
CA LYS A 120 -11.28 -7.66 0.10
C LYS A 120 -11.41 -8.02 1.58
N ARG A 121 -10.74 -7.26 2.46
CA ARG A 121 -10.85 -7.43 3.92
C ARG A 121 -12.12 -6.76 4.42
N ALA A 122 -12.51 -5.61 3.86
CA ALA A 122 -13.74 -4.91 4.26
C ALA A 122 -14.98 -5.78 3.96
N THR A 123 -15.05 -6.37 2.76
CA THR A 123 -16.14 -7.28 2.37
C THR A 123 -16.16 -8.55 3.22
N ALA A 124 -14.99 -9.12 3.55
CA ALA A 124 -14.87 -10.23 4.48
C ALA A 124 -15.31 -9.85 5.91
N ALA A 125 -14.92 -8.68 6.41
CA ALA A 125 -15.27 -8.18 7.73
C ALA A 125 -16.78 -7.94 7.87
N VAL A 126 -17.42 -7.37 6.84
CA VAL A 126 -18.88 -7.21 6.78
C VAL A 126 -19.59 -8.56 6.86
N LYS A 127 -19.09 -9.57 6.14
CA LYS A 127 -19.61 -10.95 6.20
C LYS A 127 -19.40 -11.59 7.58
N ALA A 128 -18.20 -11.46 8.15
CA ALA A 128 -17.87 -11.97 9.48
C ALA A 128 -18.73 -11.34 10.58
N ALA A 129 -19.09 -10.06 10.43
CA ALA A 129 -20.05 -9.35 11.27
C ALA A 129 -21.51 -9.81 11.06
N GLY A 130 -21.77 -10.80 10.21
CA GLY A 130 -23.10 -11.37 10.00
C GLY A 130 -24.05 -10.49 9.20
N TYR A 131 -23.53 -9.61 8.32
CA TYR A 131 -24.38 -8.77 7.47
C TYR A 131 -25.26 -9.59 6.51
N ALA A 132 -24.69 -10.66 5.92
CA ALA A 132 -25.38 -11.55 4.99
C ALA A 132 -25.14 -13.01 5.36
N THR A 133 -26.14 -13.87 5.14
CA THR A 133 -26.02 -15.32 5.33
C THR A 133 -25.34 -16.01 4.15
N ASP A 134 -25.41 -15.42 2.95
CA ASP A 134 -24.75 -15.90 1.73
C ASP A 134 -23.22 -16.03 1.92
N VAL A 135 -22.68 -17.21 1.64
CA VAL A 135 -21.25 -17.53 1.79
C VAL A 135 -20.43 -16.80 0.73
N GLU A 136 -21.00 -16.59 -0.46
CA GLU A 136 -20.34 -15.93 -1.59
C GLU A 136 -20.45 -14.39 -1.55
N TYR A 137 -21.01 -13.84 -0.47
CA TYR A 137 -21.23 -12.40 -0.34
C TYR A 137 -19.95 -11.56 -0.55
N PRO A 138 -18.80 -11.88 0.09
CA PRO A 138 -17.57 -11.14 -0.16
C PRO A 138 -17.11 -11.24 -1.60
N THR A 139 -17.17 -12.44 -2.19
CA THR A 139 -16.77 -12.70 -3.58
C THR A 139 -17.60 -11.86 -4.56
N LYS A 140 -18.92 -11.75 -4.34
CA LYS A 140 -19.83 -10.93 -5.17
C LYS A 140 -19.48 -9.45 -5.09
N LEU A 141 -19.28 -8.93 -3.88
CA LEU A 141 -18.88 -7.54 -3.68
C LEU A 141 -17.52 -7.24 -4.32
N ASN A 142 -16.53 -8.11 -4.12
CA ASN A 142 -15.20 -7.96 -4.73
C ASN A 142 -15.28 -7.90 -6.25
N ARG A 143 -16.09 -8.75 -6.89
CA ARG A 143 -16.31 -8.71 -8.34
C ARG A 143 -16.92 -7.39 -8.81
N ILE A 144 -17.91 -6.86 -8.09
CA ILE A 144 -18.52 -5.56 -8.41
C ILE A 144 -17.48 -4.45 -8.28
N ILE A 145 -16.69 -4.46 -7.21
CA ILE A 145 -15.65 -3.44 -6.96
C ILE A 145 -14.60 -3.46 -8.07
N GLU A 146 -14.13 -4.65 -8.46
CA GLU A 146 -13.14 -4.84 -9.53
C GLU A 146 -13.72 -4.48 -10.91
N GLN A 147 -14.94 -4.92 -11.21
CA GLN A 147 -15.57 -4.73 -12.52
C GLN A 147 -15.82 -3.25 -12.85
N TYR A 148 -16.16 -2.44 -11.84
CA TYR A 148 -16.49 -1.02 -12.02
C TYR A 148 -15.42 -0.08 -11.46
N ASP A 149 -14.24 -0.60 -11.14
CA ASP A 149 -13.10 0.16 -10.60
C ASP A 149 -13.51 1.08 -9.42
N LEU A 150 -14.36 0.56 -8.52
CA LEU A 150 -14.99 1.38 -7.47
C LEU A 150 -13.98 1.89 -6.43
N THR A 151 -12.79 1.31 -6.39
CA THR A 151 -11.68 1.77 -5.54
C THR A 151 -11.25 3.20 -5.87
N GLN A 152 -11.53 3.71 -7.06
CA GLN A 152 -11.33 5.12 -7.40
C GLN A 152 -12.09 6.09 -6.47
N TYR A 153 -13.21 5.65 -5.87
CA TYR A 153 -14.01 6.46 -4.94
C TYR A 153 -13.48 6.44 -3.52
N ASP A 154 -12.66 5.46 -3.17
CA ASP A 154 -12.01 5.42 -1.86
C ASP A 154 -11.10 6.66 -1.65
N GLY A 155 -10.73 7.32 -2.76
CA GLY A 155 -9.96 8.55 -2.84
C GLY A 155 -8.53 8.29 -3.30
N GLU A 156 -7.74 9.36 -3.51
CA GLU A 156 -6.32 9.22 -3.21
C GLU A 156 -6.28 8.72 -1.78
N ARG A 157 -5.88 7.45 -1.64
CA ARG A 157 -5.75 6.75 -0.37
C ARG A 157 -5.47 7.80 0.70
N ASP A 158 -6.36 7.94 1.68
CA ASP A 158 -5.98 8.59 2.92
C ASP A 158 -4.99 7.61 3.57
N MET A 159 -3.80 7.58 2.97
CA MET A 159 -2.63 6.86 3.42
C MET A 159 -2.39 7.51 4.76
N MET A 160 -2.83 6.80 5.79
CA MET A 160 -2.61 7.19 7.17
C MET A 160 -1.13 7.50 7.37
N TYR A 161 -0.26 6.82 6.62
CA TYR A 161 1.18 7.03 6.62
C TYR A 161 1.71 7.40 5.23
N LYS A 162 2.54 8.45 5.17
CA LYS A 162 3.29 8.90 3.99
C LYS A 162 4.11 7.77 3.36
N PHE A 163 4.65 6.83 4.15
CA PHE A 163 5.44 5.72 3.58
C PHE A 163 4.63 4.82 2.63
N GLU A 164 3.29 4.78 2.76
CA GLU A 164 2.42 3.99 1.88
C GLU A 164 2.44 4.49 0.41
N ARG A 165 3.01 5.67 0.17
CA ARG A 165 3.22 6.25 -1.16
C ARG A 165 4.44 5.69 -1.88
N ILE A 166 5.34 5.01 -1.16
CA ILE A 166 6.59 4.51 -1.73
C ILE A 166 6.27 3.39 -2.74
N SER A 167 6.69 3.59 -3.99
CA SER A 167 6.30 2.73 -5.12
C SER A 167 6.81 1.30 -5.07
N ASN A 168 7.90 1.03 -4.34
CA ASN A 168 8.45 -0.32 -4.12
C ASN A 168 8.07 -0.90 -2.74
N LEU A 169 6.99 -0.40 -2.12
CA LEU A 169 6.46 -0.95 -0.88
C LEU A 169 5.39 -2.02 -1.13
N THR A 170 5.55 -3.16 -0.47
CA THR A 170 4.60 -4.28 -0.48
C THR A 170 4.02 -4.47 0.92
N ASP A 171 2.69 -4.37 1.06
CA ASP A 171 1.99 -4.67 2.32
C ASP A 171 1.87 -6.18 2.51
N ALA A 172 2.65 -6.71 3.46
CA ALA A 172 2.73 -8.14 3.77
C ALA A 172 2.21 -8.49 5.17
N ARG A 173 1.58 -7.53 5.87
CA ARG A 173 1.08 -7.71 7.25
C ARG A 173 0.18 -8.93 7.42
N THR A 174 -0.63 -9.24 6.40
CA THR A 174 -1.58 -10.35 6.43
C THR A 174 -1.11 -11.59 5.67
N THR A 175 0.03 -11.53 4.99
CA THR A 175 0.53 -12.63 4.14
C THR A 175 1.76 -13.33 4.72
N LEU A 176 2.46 -12.68 5.65
CA LEU A 176 3.58 -13.28 6.36
C LEU A 176 3.11 -14.34 7.38
N PRO A 177 3.92 -15.40 7.60
CA PRO A 177 3.70 -16.36 8.68
C PRO A 177 3.45 -15.66 10.04
N HIS A 178 2.42 -16.12 10.74
CA HIS A 178 2.02 -15.69 12.09
C HIS A 178 1.25 -16.81 12.79
N HIS A 179 1.17 -16.78 14.12
CA HIS A 179 0.28 -17.66 14.90
C HIS A 179 -1.15 -17.13 14.83
N SER A 180 -2.13 -18.03 14.71
CA SER A 180 -3.55 -17.62 14.60
C SER A 180 -4.20 -17.27 15.93
N TRP A 181 -3.54 -17.55 17.06
CA TRP A 181 -4.05 -17.31 18.42
C TRP A 181 -3.19 -16.35 19.25
N GLU A 182 -2.10 -15.82 18.69
CA GLU A 182 -1.23 -14.85 19.38
C GLU A 182 -0.99 -13.62 18.49
N THR A 183 -0.99 -12.45 19.12
CA THR A 183 -0.74 -11.16 18.45
C THR A 183 0.17 -10.30 19.30
N TYR A 184 0.94 -9.42 18.65
CA TYR A 184 1.63 -8.35 19.36
C TYR A 184 0.64 -7.28 19.82
N ASP A 185 0.94 -6.64 20.95
CA ASP A 185 0.18 -5.49 21.44
C ASP A 185 0.37 -4.28 20.52
N ASN A 186 -0.70 -3.50 20.34
CA ASN A 186 -0.66 -2.23 19.63
C ASN A 186 -0.74 -1.07 20.62
N HIS A 187 0.32 -0.28 20.70
CA HIS A 187 0.40 0.89 21.57
C HIS A 187 0.21 2.22 20.81
N GLY A 188 -0.16 2.14 19.54
CA GLY A 188 -0.35 3.29 18.66
C GLY A 188 0.98 3.92 18.22
N ILE A 189 0.96 4.58 17.07
CA ILE A 189 2.17 5.17 16.47
C ILE A 189 2.83 6.25 17.35
N ALA A 190 2.04 6.94 18.19
CA ALA A 190 2.56 7.93 19.12
C ALA A 190 3.48 7.35 20.21
N SER A 191 3.44 6.02 20.45
CA SER A 191 4.39 5.37 21.36
C SER A 191 5.81 5.34 20.80
N LYS A 192 5.99 5.45 19.48
CA LYS A 192 7.27 5.32 18.79
C LYS A 192 8.02 6.65 18.72
N LYS A 193 9.27 6.62 19.17
CA LYS A 193 10.22 7.74 19.13
C LYS A 193 11.43 7.45 18.25
N TYR A 194 11.82 6.18 18.16
CA TYR A 194 13.03 5.77 17.45
C TYR A 194 12.70 4.91 16.25
N ILE A 195 13.51 5.08 15.19
CA ILE A 195 13.60 4.11 14.10
C ILE A 195 14.88 3.30 14.34
N ALA A 196 14.75 1.99 14.57
CA ALA A 196 15.86 1.08 14.79
C ALA A 196 16.31 0.44 13.47
N ILE A 197 17.58 0.60 13.11
CA ILE A 197 18.18 0.02 11.90
C ILE A 197 18.86 -1.30 12.23
N HIS A 198 18.49 -2.33 11.49
CA HIS A 198 18.99 -3.69 11.60
C HIS A 198 19.54 -4.19 10.27
N HIS A 199 20.39 -5.20 10.37
CA HIS A 199 20.60 -6.17 9.30
C HIS A 199 20.12 -7.55 9.75
N SER A 200 19.95 -8.49 8.82
CA SER A 200 19.42 -9.81 9.16
C SER A 200 20.46 -10.79 9.70
N LEU A 201 21.75 -10.44 9.70
CA LEU A 201 22.88 -11.35 10.01
C LEU A 201 22.93 -12.59 9.09
N THR A 202 22.25 -12.53 7.95
CA THR A 202 22.21 -13.61 6.96
C THR A 202 22.63 -13.06 5.61
N LYS A 203 23.51 -13.76 4.88
CA LYS A 203 24.00 -13.29 3.56
C LYS A 203 22.89 -13.10 2.51
N THR A 204 21.81 -13.85 2.65
CA THR A 204 20.59 -13.78 1.83
C THR A 204 19.39 -14.11 2.73
N GLY A 205 18.17 -13.79 2.28
CA GLY A 205 16.96 -14.11 3.01
C GLY A 205 15.74 -13.41 2.44
N SER A 206 14.66 -13.43 3.22
CA SER A 206 13.45 -12.66 2.93
C SER A 206 12.62 -12.44 4.19
N ALA A 207 11.76 -11.42 4.18
CA ALA A 207 10.76 -11.16 5.22
C ALA A 207 9.95 -12.43 5.55
N LYS A 208 9.57 -13.21 4.53
CA LYS A 208 8.86 -14.47 4.71
C LYS A 208 9.70 -15.52 5.45
N ALA A 209 10.98 -15.65 5.13
CA ALA A 209 11.89 -16.57 5.82
C ALA A 209 12.12 -16.14 7.27
N TYR A 210 12.28 -14.84 7.53
CA TYR A 210 12.42 -14.28 8.88
C TYR A 210 11.15 -14.47 9.71
N ALA A 211 9.98 -14.21 9.14
CA ALA A 211 8.70 -14.47 9.76
C ALA A 211 8.56 -15.94 10.15
N LYS A 212 8.86 -16.85 9.23
CA LYS A 212 8.83 -18.30 9.48
C LYS A 212 9.77 -18.69 10.64
N TYR A 213 11.00 -18.17 10.66
CA TYR A 213 11.95 -18.43 11.73
C TYR A 213 11.45 -17.92 13.09
N HIS A 214 10.95 -16.69 13.16
CA HIS A 214 10.40 -16.14 14.41
C HIS A 214 9.20 -16.94 14.93
N VAL A 215 8.29 -17.37 14.05
CA VAL A 215 7.09 -18.12 14.44
C VAL A 215 7.43 -19.57 14.81
N GLU A 216 8.15 -20.29 13.96
CA GLU A 216 8.36 -21.73 14.12
C GLU A 216 9.49 -22.07 15.09
N TYR A 217 10.56 -21.28 15.11
CA TYR A 217 11.72 -21.56 15.96
C TYR A 217 11.67 -20.82 17.30
N HIS A 218 11.27 -19.55 17.28
CA HIS A 218 11.19 -18.75 18.52
C HIS A 218 9.82 -18.78 19.19
N GLY A 219 8.79 -19.32 18.54
CA GLY A 219 7.44 -19.32 19.07
C GLY A 219 6.84 -17.92 19.20
N TRP A 220 7.32 -16.94 18.43
CA TRP A 220 6.83 -15.57 18.50
C TRP A 220 5.52 -15.41 17.72
N PRO A 221 4.66 -14.44 18.09
CA PRO A 221 3.38 -14.22 17.41
C PRO A 221 3.50 -14.03 15.88
N ALA A 222 4.53 -13.29 15.45
CA ALA A 222 4.82 -13.00 14.05
C ALA A 222 6.27 -12.51 13.88
N ILE A 223 6.66 -12.03 12.70
CA ILE A 223 7.97 -11.42 12.45
C ILE A 223 8.29 -10.28 13.42
N ALA A 224 9.56 -10.10 13.78
CA ALA A 224 10.00 -9.08 14.73
C ALA A 224 10.09 -7.65 14.17
N TYR A 225 10.21 -7.48 12.86
CA TYR A 225 10.47 -6.18 12.24
C TYR A 225 9.18 -5.53 11.73
N HIS A 226 9.13 -4.20 11.73
CA HIS A 226 8.01 -3.47 11.13
C HIS A 226 8.17 -3.38 9.62
N PHE A 227 9.42 -3.25 9.15
CA PHE A 227 9.78 -3.26 7.75
C PHE A 227 11.00 -4.15 7.51
N VAL A 228 11.02 -4.82 6.38
CA VAL A 228 12.20 -5.50 5.84
C VAL A 228 12.54 -4.90 4.48
N ILE A 229 13.81 -4.62 4.22
CA ILE A 229 14.28 -4.17 2.90
C ILE A 229 15.09 -5.30 2.27
N GLU A 230 14.53 -5.89 1.22
CA GLU A 230 15.13 -7.00 0.50
C GLU A 230 16.34 -6.54 -0.34
N GLN A 231 17.17 -7.48 -0.79
CA GLN A 231 18.42 -7.17 -1.49
C GLN A 231 18.21 -6.41 -2.81
N ASP A 232 17.05 -6.58 -3.44
CA ASP A 232 16.64 -5.86 -4.65
C ASP A 232 15.99 -4.48 -4.35
N GLY A 233 15.91 -4.10 -3.07
CA GLY A 233 15.32 -2.87 -2.60
C GLY A 233 13.81 -2.95 -2.35
N GLU A 234 13.13 -4.09 -2.50
CA GLU A 234 11.72 -4.17 -2.10
C GLU A 234 11.55 -3.84 -0.60
N ILE A 235 10.63 -2.93 -0.28
CA ILE A 235 10.26 -2.62 1.11
C ILE A 235 9.04 -3.45 1.47
N VAL A 236 9.25 -4.47 2.29
CA VAL A 236 8.16 -5.30 2.80
C VAL A 236 7.64 -4.69 4.10
N TRP A 237 6.40 -4.22 4.09
CA TRP A 237 5.70 -3.71 5.27
C TRP A 237 5.10 -4.88 6.06
N CYS A 238 5.66 -5.14 7.24
CA CYS A 238 5.42 -6.33 8.05
C CYS A 238 4.43 -6.11 9.19
N HIS A 239 4.43 -4.92 9.83
CA HIS A 239 3.52 -4.56 10.93
C HIS A 239 3.16 -3.08 10.89
N ASP A 240 1.95 -2.73 11.37
CA ASP A 240 1.61 -1.33 11.63
C ASP A 240 2.66 -0.68 12.56
N PRO A 241 3.08 0.58 12.32
CA PRO A 241 4.10 1.25 13.12
C PRO A 241 3.85 1.29 14.64
N GLY A 242 2.59 1.18 15.09
CA GLY A 242 2.23 1.19 16.51
C GLY A 242 2.45 -0.14 17.26
N ILE A 243 2.79 -1.21 16.55
CA ILE A 243 2.94 -2.56 17.12
C ILE A 243 4.20 -2.67 17.98
N LEU A 244 4.12 -3.38 19.11
CA LEU A 244 5.27 -3.74 19.94
C LEU A 244 5.83 -5.10 19.49
N SER A 245 6.61 -5.09 18.41
CA SER A 245 7.30 -6.29 17.91
C SER A 245 8.68 -6.49 18.58
N TYR A 246 9.24 -7.71 18.51
CA TYR A 246 10.39 -8.11 19.34
C TYR A 246 11.78 -7.90 18.70
N HIS A 247 12.14 -6.66 18.33
CA HIS A 247 13.38 -6.38 17.58
C HIS A 247 14.58 -5.86 18.41
N VAL A 248 14.36 -5.14 19.52
CA VAL A 248 15.39 -4.54 20.40
C VAL A 248 15.01 -4.61 21.91
N GLY A 249 14.28 -5.66 22.31
CA GLY A 249 13.84 -5.91 23.71
C GLY A 249 13.25 -4.69 24.43
N ASP A 250 13.92 -4.15 25.45
CA ASP A 250 13.38 -3.06 26.29
C ASP A 250 13.03 -1.78 25.49
N SER A 251 13.61 -1.62 24.30
CA SER A 251 13.31 -0.48 23.42
C SER A 251 12.11 -0.72 22.50
N ASN A 252 11.51 -1.91 22.46
CA ASN A 252 10.45 -2.27 21.51
C ASN A 252 9.21 -1.36 21.61
N LEU A 253 8.82 -0.95 22.83
CA LEU A 253 7.69 -0.05 23.02
C LEU A 253 7.91 1.28 22.29
N GLN A 254 9.13 1.83 22.37
CA GLN A 254 9.47 3.16 21.88
C GLN A 254 10.13 3.17 20.49
N SER A 255 10.33 2.01 19.87
CA SER A 255 10.99 1.91 18.57
C SER A 255 10.22 1.05 17.57
N LEU A 256 10.32 1.42 16.30
CA LEU A 256 9.96 0.55 15.17
C LEU A 256 11.25 0.07 14.50
N GLY A 257 11.25 -1.15 13.97
CA GLY A 257 12.44 -1.80 13.41
C GLY A 257 12.40 -1.91 11.89
N ILE A 258 13.48 -1.49 11.22
CA ILE A 258 13.75 -1.68 9.80
C ILE A 258 14.94 -2.65 9.68
N CYS A 259 14.74 -3.80 9.03
CA CYS A 259 15.80 -4.79 8.80
C CYS A 259 16.19 -4.87 7.32
N LEU A 260 17.46 -4.64 7.00
CA LEU A 260 18.00 -4.89 5.67
C LEU A 260 18.45 -6.35 5.56
N THR A 261 18.05 -7.04 4.49
CA THR A 261 18.50 -8.41 4.18
C THR A 261 19.99 -8.40 3.82
N GLY A 262 20.86 -8.91 4.71
CA GLY A 262 22.30 -8.98 4.50
C GLY A 262 23.10 -9.28 5.77
N ASP A 263 24.35 -9.73 5.60
CA ASP A 263 25.33 -9.84 6.68
C ASP A 263 26.44 -8.79 6.52
N PHE A 264 26.13 -7.57 6.99
CA PHE A 264 27.01 -6.42 6.82
C PHE A 264 28.27 -6.42 7.69
N ARG A 265 28.54 -7.50 8.41
CA ARG A 265 29.91 -7.73 8.94
C ARG A 265 30.88 -8.12 7.82
N THR A 266 30.34 -8.56 6.69
CA THR A 266 31.10 -9.16 5.58
C THR A 266 30.63 -8.69 4.19
N GLN A 267 29.62 -7.82 4.13
CA GLN A 267 28.99 -7.32 2.91
C GLN A 267 28.65 -5.84 3.10
N GLU A 268 28.47 -5.12 2.01
CA GLU A 268 27.81 -3.81 2.04
C GLU A 268 26.34 -3.96 1.63
N PRO A 269 25.44 -3.06 2.09
CA PRO A 269 24.10 -2.94 1.52
C PRO A 269 24.15 -2.71 0.02
N THR A 270 23.16 -3.20 -0.73
CA THR A 270 23.04 -2.86 -2.15
C THR A 270 22.60 -1.42 -2.32
N ALA A 271 22.92 -0.80 -3.46
CA ALA A 271 22.45 0.56 -3.77
C ALA A 271 20.91 0.68 -3.73
N ALA A 272 20.19 -0.38 -4.13
CA ALA A 272 18.74 -0.46 -4.05
C ALA A 272 18.23 -0.50 -2.59
N GLN A 273 18.93 -1.21 -1.71
CA GLN A 273 18.63 -1.21 -0.27
C GLN A 273 18.87 0.15 0.36
N GLU A 274 20.02 0.78 0.08
CA GLU A 274 20.36 2.09 0.61
C GLU A 274 19.33 3.15 0.24
N ALA A 275 18.88 3.14 -1.01
CA ALA A 275 17.90 4.11 -1.47
C ALA A 275 16.51 3.87 -0.90
N SER A 276 16.11 2.60 -0.78
CA SER A 276 14.85 2.23 -0.13
C SER A 276 14.87 2.61 1.35
N LEU A 277 16.02 2.46 2.02
CA LEU A 277 16.22 2.89 3.39
C LEU A 277 16.07 4.41 3.51
N ARG A 278 16.67 5.19 2.60
CA ARG A 278 16.50 6.66 2.54
C ARG A 278 15.03 7.06 2.41
N LEU A 279 14.32 6.51 1.44
CA LEU A 279 12.91 6.83 1.18
C LEU A 279 12.03 6.48 2.39
N LEU A 280 12.20 5.26 2.91
CA LEU A 280 11.42 4.77 4.03
C LEU A 280 11.64 5.58 5.30
N VAL A 281 12.90 5.84 5.67
CA VAL A 281 13.22 6.63 6.88
C VAL A 281 12.72 8.07 6.71
N THR A 282 12.83 8.67 5.53
CA THR A 282 12.33 10.02 5.27
C THR A 282 10.82 10.11 5.45
N ALA A 283 10.07 9.13 4.93
CA ALA A 283 8.62 9.09 5.09
C ALA A 283 8.22 8.82 6.56
N LEU A 284 8.87 7.85 7.22
CA LEU A 284 8.57 7.52 8.62
C LEU A 284 8.85 8.68 9.59
N LYS A 285 9.88 9.51 9.34
CA LYS A 285 10.12 10.74 10.12
C LYS A 285 8.92 11.69 10.10
N GLN A 286 8.16 11.71 9.00
CA GLN A 286 6.94 12.53 8.88
C GLN A 286 5.73 11.84 9.51
N ASP A 287 5.69 10.51 9.50
CA ASP A 287 4.59 9.70 10.03
C ASP A 287 4.62 9.55 11.55
N LEU A 288 5.81 9.65 12.15
CA LEU A 288 6.02 9.47 13.58
C LEU A 288 5.88 10.82 14.32
N PRO A 289 4.79 11.05 15.07
CA PRO A 289 4.53 12.35 15.70
C PRO A 289 5.52 12.68 16.83
N ASN A 290 6.15 11.67 17.42
CA ASN A 290 7.12 11.81 18.52
C ASN A 290 8.54 11.39 18.09
N TYR A 291 8.83 11.39 16.79
CA TYR A 291 10.16 11.04 16.27
C TYR A 291 11.26 11.85 16.96
N THR A 292 12.30 11.15 17.40
CA THR A 292 13.46 11.73 18.07
C THR A 292 14.74 11.43 17.31
N ASP A 293 14.96 10.16 16.93
CA ASP A 293 16.20 9.78 16.25
C ASP A 293 16.07 8.45 15.47
N THR A 294 17.00 8.24 14.54
CA THR A 294 17.23 6.96 13.85
C THR A 294 18.53 6.38 14.37
N LEU A 295 18.43 5.19 14.98
CA LEU A 295 19.51 4.56 15.71
C LEU A 295 19.80 3.17 15.13
N GLY A 296 21.07 2.78 15.10
CA GLY A 296 21.43 1.38 14.95
C GLY A 296 20.95 0.55 16.14
N HIS A 297 20.71 -0.74 15.96
CA HIS A 297 20.38 -1.64 17.07
C HIS A 297 21.40 -1.51 18.23
N ASN A 298 22.68 -1.38 17.93
CA ASN A 298 23.75 -1.18 18.91
C ASN A 298 23.73 0.17 19.64
N GLU A 299 23.00 1.16 19.13
CA GLU A 299 22.91 2.49 19.72
C GLU A 299 21.73 2.62 20.69
N LEU A 300 20.84 1.62 20.72
CA LEU A 300 19.70 1.60 21.63
C LEU A 300 20.13 1.17 23.06
N PRO A 301 19.46 1.68 24.11
CA PRO A 301 19.81 1.40 25.50
C PRO A 301 19.90 -0.09 25.82
N GLY A 302 21.06 -0.55 26.33
CA GLY A 302 21.30 -1.95 26.70
C GLY A 302 21.86 -2.84 25.58
N TYR A 303 22.06 -2.31 24.37
CA TYR A 303 22.43 -3.10 23.19
C TYR A 303 23.79 -2.75 22.55
N SER A 304 24.64 -1.95 23.22
CA SER A 304 25.97 -1.55 22.70
C SER A 304 26.92 -2.70 22.35
N TRP A 305 26.68 -3.89 22.90
CA TRP A 305 27.43 -5.12 22.62
C TRP A 305 26.99 -5.83 21.32
N LYS A 306 25.85 -5.46 20.73
CA LYS A 306 25.36 -6.05 19.48
C LYS A 306 26.17 -5.51 18.31
N GLN A 307 26.60 -6.40 17.42
CA GLN A 307 27.18 -6.04 16.13
C GLN A 307 26.05 -5.90 15.09
N CYS A 308 25.27 -4.83 15.19
CA CYS A 308 24.15 -4.55 14.30
C CYS A 308 23.88 -3.03 14.32
N PRO A 309 23.80 -2.33 13.17
CA PRO A 309 23.61 -2.88 11.82
C PRO A 309 24.88 -3.16 11.01
N CYS A 310 26.07 -2.78 11.50
CA CYS A 310 27.37 -3.01 10.84
C CYS A 310 27.58 -2.33 9.47
N PHE A 311 26.84 -1.27 9.17
CA PHE A 311 27.13 -0.37 8.05
C PHE A 311 26.84 1.08 8.47
N ASP A 312 27.39 2.05 7.75
CA ASP A 312 27.17 3.47 8.02
C ASP A 312 25.83 3.94 7.45
N PHE A 313 24.74 3.58 8.16
CA PHE A 313 23.40 4.00 7.76
C PHE A 313 23.22 5.52 7.81
N ARG A 314 24.02 6.27 8.59
CA ARG A 314 23.93 7.73 8.61
C ARG A 314 24.46 8.34 7.32
N ALA A 315 25.60 7.85 6.82
CA ALA A 315 26.07 8.22 5.49
C ALA A 315 25.01 7.93 4.42
N VAL A 316 24.37 6.76 4.48
CA VAL A 316 23.26 6.39 3.58
C VAL A 316 22.12 7.41 3.65
N LEU A 317 21.73 7.88 4.85
CA LEU A 317 20.64 8.84 5.07
C LEU A 317 21.01 10.30 4.76
N ASP A 318 22.29 10.66 4.85
CA ASP A 318 22.79 12.02 4.59
C ASP A 318 22.93 12.34 3.09
N HIS A 319 22.94 11.33 2.23
CA HIS A 319 22.86 11.53 0.78
C HIS A 319 21.61 12.35 0.43
N LYS A 320 21.82 13.53 -0.17
CA LYS A 320 20.74 14.46 -0.55
C LYS A 320 19.65 13.76 -1.35
N VAL A 321 18.51 13.55 -0.71
CA VAL A 321 17.23 13.37 -1.40
C VAL A 321 16.80 14.78 -1.84
N LEU A 322 16.57 14.99 -3.14
CA LEU A 322 15.91 16.23 -3.58
C LEU A 322 14.61 16.37 -2.79
N PRO A 323 14.30 17.57 -2.26
CA PRO A 323 13.22 17.73 -1.30
C PRO A 323 11.93 17.11 -1.84
N ILE A 324 11.39 16.17 -1.07
CA ILE A 324 10.10 15.53 -1.30
C ILE A 324 9.00 16.54 -0.96
N ASN A 325 9.05 17.71 -1.59
CA ASN A 325 7.96 18.66 -1.56
C ASN A 325 6.95 18.13 -2.57
N ASP A 326 6.00 17.39 -2.01
CA ASP A 326 4.77 16.95 -2.63
C ASP A 326 4.77 15.55 -3.26
N ILE A 327 4.62 14.52 -2.40
CA ILE A 327 4.25 13.16 -2.82
C ILE A 327 2.78 13.09 -3.30
N SER A 328 2.06 14.21 -3.44
CA SER A 328 0.77 14.23 -4.16
C SER A 328 0.95 14.42 -5.67
N ASN A 329 2.12 14.89 -6.10
CA ASN A 329 2.45 14.99 -7.51
C ASN A 329 3.23 13.73 -7.93
N LYS A 330 2.56 12.81 -8.62
CA LYS A 330 3.17 11.60 -9.20
C LYS A 330 4.26 11.89 -10.25
N ASP A 331 4.49 13.15 -10.62
CA ASP A 331 5.16 13.51 -11.87
C ASP A 331 6.62 13.99 -11.75
N GLY A 332 7.26 13.95 -10.57
CA GLY A 332 8.59 14.56 -10.39
C GLY A 332 9.62 13.71 -9.66
N ASN A 333 9.36 13.39 -8.39
CA ASN A 333 10.44 13.00 -7.48
C ASN A 333 11.01 11.58 -7.73
N GLU A 334 10.20 10.64 -8.24
CA GLU A 334 10.66 9.27 -8.51
C GLU A 334 11.45 9.17 -9.82
N ILE A 335 11.09 9.96 -10.83
CA ILE A 335 11.78 10.04 -12.12
C ILE A 335 13.20 10.59 -11.94
N GLU A 336 13.34 11.70 -11.19
CA GLU A 336 14.64 12.33 -10.90
C GLU A 336 15.57 11.37 -10.15
N TYR A 337 15.00 10.60 -9.22
CA TYR A 337 15.71 9.59 -8.47
C TYR A 337 16.14 8.40 -9.35
N TRP A 338 15.24 7.79 -10.14
CA TRP A 338 15.60 6.69 -11.05
C TRP A 338 16.63 7.15 -12.09
N ALA A 339 16.48 8.37 -12.62
CA ALA A 339 17.43 8.98 -13.53
C ALA A 339 18.83 9.12 -12.91
N SER A 340 18.93 9.48 -11.63
CA SER A 340 20.21 9.69 -10.93
C SER A 340 21.03 8.42 -10.71
N ILE A 341 20.43 7.22 -10.83
CA ILE A 341 21.09 5.93 -10.57
C ILE A 341 21.23 5.06 -11.82
N LEU A 342 20.89 5.59 -13.01
CA LEU A 342 20.97 4.88 -14.30
C LEU A 342 22.39 4.42 -14.65
N GLU A 343 23.42 5.12 -14.15
CA GLU A 343 24.83 4.80 -14.42
C GLU A 343 25.43 3.80 -13.42
N THR A 344 24.65 3.32 -12.45
CA THR A 344 25.09 2.35 -11.43
C THR A 344 24.81 0.91 -11.85
N GLU A 345 25.29 -0.07 -11.10
CA GLU A 345 24.92 -1.49 -11.26
C GLU A 345 23.40 -1.73 -11.14
N SER A 346 22.66 -0.78 -10.53
CA SER A 346 21.19 -0.78 -10.44
C SER A 346 20.50 -0.08 -11.62
N GLY A 347 21.25 0.36 -12.64
CA GLY A 347 20.73 1.11 -13.79
C GLY A 347 19.67 0.35 -14.58
N THR A 348 19.79 -0.97 -14.70
CA THR A 348 18.78 -1.82 -15.35
C THR A 348 17.44 -1.83 -14.60
N TRP A 349 17.46 -1.73 -13.26
CA TRP A 349 16.24 -1.64 -12.45
C TRP A 349 15.59 -0.27 -12.57
N ALA A 350 16.38 0.80 -12.46
CA ALA A 350 15.92 2.17 -12.63
C ALA A 350 15.31 2.41 -14.02
N TYR A 351 15.94 1.85 -15.06
CA TYR A 351 15.44 1.84 -16.43
C TYR A 351 14.06 1.14 -16.54
N LYS A 352 13.90 -0.06 -15.95
CA LYS A 352 12.61 -0.78 -15.95
C LYS A 352 11.51 0.02 -15.24
N LYS A 353 11.83 0.74 -14.18
CA LYS A 353 10.88 1.63 -13.47
C LYS A 353 10.47 2.83 -14.31
N LEU A 354 11.42 3.45 -15.02
CA LEU A 354 11.12 4.52 -15.99
C LEU A 354 10.24 4.03 -17.14
N CYS A 355 10.53 2.88 -17.75
CA CYS A 355 9.68 2.31 -18.82
C CYS A 355 8.26 2.02 -18.34
N ALA A 356 8.11 1.47 -17.14
CA ALA A 356 6.79 1.21 -16.54
C ALA A 356 6.04 2.51 -16.24
N PHE A 357 6.74 3.54 -15.74
CA PHE A 357 6.15 4.84 -15.44
C PHE A 357 5.59 5.54 -16.68
N PHE A 358 6.34 5.53 -17.80
CA PHE A 358 5.90 6.15 -19.06
C PHE A 358 5.05 5.23 -19.95
N ASN A 359 4.66 4.05 -19.45
CA ASN A 359 3.85 3.06 -20.17
C ASN A 359 4.45 2.64 -21.54
N VAL A 360 5.77 2.52 -21.59
CA VAL A 360 6.49 2.04 -22.78
C VAL A 360 6.44 0.51 -22.80
N GLN A 361 5.85 -0.09 -23.83
CA GLN A 361 5.79 -1.54 -23.99
C GLN A 361 6.87 -2.07 -24.95
N GLY A 362 7.74 -2.95 -24.43
CA GLY A 362 8.75 -3.69 -25.21
C GLY A 362 10.08 -3.83 -24.46
N SER A 363 10.44 -5.05 -24.06
CA SER A 363 11.73 -5.32 -23.42
C SER A 363 12.84 -5.43 -24.46
N LYS A 364 13.57 -4.35 -24.76
CA LYS A 364 14.95 -4.52 -25.21
C LYS A 364 15.80 -4.75 -23.97
N GLU A 365 16.27 -5.97 -23.78
CA GLU A 365 17.21 -6.28 -22.70
C GLU A 365 18.51 -5.51 -22.90
N ILE A 366 18.99 -4.87 -21.85
CA ILE A 366 20.32 -4.26 -21.82
C ILE A 366 21.33 -5.39 -21.62
N ASN A 367 22.05 -5.77 -22.68
CA ASN A 367 23.20 -6.66 -22.58
C ASN A 367 24.46 -5.83 -22.34
N THR A 368 24.79 -5.58 -21.07
CA THR A 368 25.94 -4.77 -20.63
C THR A 368 27.26 -5.28 -21.20
N ASN A 369 27.45 -6.60 -21.30
CA ASN A 369 28.67 -7.20 -21.85
C ASN A 369 28.84 -6.93 -23.35
N GLN A 370 27.73 -6.91 -24.10
CA GLN A 370 27.75 -6.60 -25.53
C GLN A 370 27.96 -5.10 -25.78
N PHE A 371 27.51 -4.26 -24.84
CA PHE A 371 27.72 -2.81 -24.88
C PHE A 371 29.18 -2.43 -24.62
N ASP A 372 29.80 -2.95 -23.56
CA ASP A 372 31.22 -2.70 -23.27
C ASP A 372 32.13 -3.17 -24.40
N TYR A 373 31.77 -4.30 -25.04
CA TYR A 373 32.44 -4.81 -26.22
C TYR A 373 32.32 -3.86 -27.44
N LEU A 374 31.10 -3.39 -27.76
CA LEU A 374 30.90 -2.46 -28.88
C LEU A 374 31.57 -1.09 -28.62
N LYS A 375 31.56 -0.61 -27.38
CA LYS A 375 32.24 0.62 -26.96
C LYS A 375 33.76 0.50 -27.13
N SER A 376 34.34 -0.64 -26.73
CA SER A 376 35.76 -0.92 -26.94
C SER A 376 36.16 -0.91 -28.42
N LEU A 377 35.30 -1.39 -29.33
CA LEU A 377 35.55 -1.40 -30.77
C LEU A 377 35.51 0.01 -31.39
N ILE A 378 34.67 0.89 -30.85
CA ILE A 378 34.58 2.30 -31.27
C ILE A 378 35.82 3.07 -30.80
N GLU A 379 36.26 2.87 -29.56
CA GLU A 379 37.45 3.52 -28.98
C GLU A 379 38.76 3.09 -29.67
N ILE A 380 38.85 1.85 -30.14
CA ILE A 380 40.01 1.32 -30.88
C ILE A 380 40.07 1.86 -32.33
N GLY A 381 38.93 2.22 -32.92
CA GLY A 381 38.84 2.79 -34.27
C GLY A 381 39.01 1.78 -35.43
N GLY A 382 38.85 2.26 -36.67
CA GLY A 382 39.02 1.47 -37.89
C GLY A 382 37.75 0.79 -38.41
N GLY A 383 37.89 -0.27 -39.22
CA GLY A 383 36.76 -0.93 -39.90
C GLY A 383 35.73 -1.54 -38.95
N GLY A 384 36.16 -1.95 -37.74
CA GLY A 384 35.29 -2.45 -36.68
C GLY A 384 34.46 -1.35 -36.00
N ALA A 385 34.99 -0.13 -35.89
CA ALA A 385 34.27 1.01 -35.28
C ALA A 385 33.06 1.41 -36.11
N ARG A 386 33.20 1.46 -37.45
CA ARG A 386 32.11 1.84 -38.35
C ARG A 386 30.98 0.81 -38.40
N TRP A 387 31.31 -0.47 -38.25
CA TRP A 387 30.33 -1.54 -38.09
C TRP A 387 29.66 -1.46 -36.71
N ALA A 388 30.43 -1.23 -35.64
CA ALA A 388 29.89 -1.05 -34.29
C ALA A 388 28.95 0.17 -34.20
N GLU A 389 29.30 1.29 -34.84
CA GLU A 389 28.46 2.49 -34.96
C GLU A 389 27.13 2.21 -35.70
N GLN A 390 27.16 1.44 -36.79
CA GLN A 390 25.93 1.08 -37.51
C GLN A 390 25.06 0.05 -36.78
N TYR A 391 25.68 -0.83 -35.98
CA TYR A 391 24.98 -1.87 -35.23
C TYR A 391 24.47 -1.37 -33.87
N ILE A 392 25.13 -0.39 -33.26
CA ILE A 392 24.71 0.26 -32.01
C ILE A 392 23.51 1.20 -32.22
N ASP A 393 23.35 1.78 -33.42
CA ASP A 393 22.18 2.59 -33.80
C ASP A 393 20.84 1.82 -33.73
N GLY A 394 20.85 0.48 -33.81
CA GLY A 394 19.67 -0.37 -33.63
C GLY A 394 19.27 -0.59 -32.15
N TYR A 395 20.15 -0.24 -31.22
CA TYR A 395 19.97 -0.29 -29.78
C TYR A 395 19.68 1.12 -29.24
N LEU A 396 18.42 1.53 -29.40
CA LEU A 396 17.73 2.65 -28.72
C LEU A 396 18.61 3.49 -27.76
N ASN A 397 19.15 4.58 -28.30
CA ASN A 397 19.18 5.92 -27.69
C ASN A 397 19.57 6.14 -26.20
N VAL A 398 20.48 5.35 -25.64
CA VAL A 398 20.93 5.48 -24.22
C VAL A 398 21.62 6.83 -23.94
N ASN A 399 22.31 7.42 -24.94
CA ASN A 399 23.05 8.68 -24.77
C ASN A 399 22.14 9.91 -24.58
N GLN A 400 20.92 9.92 -25.13
CA GLN A 400 20.00 11.06 -24.96
C GLN A 400 19.23 10.94 -23.65
N VAL A 401 18.92 9.74 -23.16
CA VAL A 401 18.31 9.53 -21.84
C VAL A 401 19.27 9.91 -20.71
N GLN A 402 20.54 9.49 -20.78
CA GLN A 402 21.57 9.88 -19.80
C GLN A 402 21.88 11.39 -19.85
N TYR A 403 21.92 11.97 -21.04
CA TYR A 403 22.11 13.41 -21.20
C TYR A 403 20.92 14.20 -20.62
N LEU A 404 19.68 13.81 -20.91
CA LEU A 404 18.48 14.44 -20.35
C LEU A 404 18.43 14.26 -18.82
N ALA A 405 18.79 13.08 -18.30
CA ALA A 405 18.95 12.84 -16.86
C ALA A 405 19.99 13.77 -16.21
N SER A 406 21.13 14.00 -16.87
CA SER A 406 22.15 14.93 -16.37
C SER A 406 21.66 16.39 -16.31
N LEU A 407 20.75 16.78 -17.21
CA LEU A 407 20.18 18.13 -17.28
C LEU A 407 19.04 18.34 -16.29
N ILE A 408 18.30 17.29 -15.94
CA ILE A 408 17.31 17.28 -14.85
C ILE A 408 17.95 17.61 -13.50
N ASN A 409 19.19 17.16 -13.29
CA ASN A 409 19.99 17.41 -12.09
C ASN A 409 20.78 18.73 -12.14
N SER A 410 20.58 19.58 -13.16
CA SER A 410 21.28 20.87 -13.26
C SER A 410 20.53 21.98 -12.52
N ASP A 411 21.28 22.95 -11.95
CA ASP A 411 20.71 24.14 -11.28
C ASP A 411 19.99 25.11 -12.23
N ASN A 412 19.93 24.81 -13.54
CA ASN A 412 19.31 25.65 -14.54
C ASN A 412 17.85 25.22 -14.79
N ALA A 413 16.91 25.97 -14.23
CA ALA A 413 15.47 25.68 -14.31
C ALA A 413 14.95 25.50 -15.75
N GLY A 414 15.48 26.24 -16.73
CA GLY A 414 15.09 26.11 -18.13
C GLY A 414 15.55 24.79 -18.77
N LYS A 415 16.77 24.35 -18.45
CA LYS A 415 17.29 23.05 -18.92
C LYS A 415 16.56 21.88 -18.27
N LYS A 416 16.21 22.00 -16.99
CA LYS A 416 15.43 21.00 -16.26
C LYS A 416 14.03 20.82 -16.85
N SER A 417 13.27 21.90 -17.06
CA SER A 417 11.93 21.83 -17.65
C SER A 417 11.94 21.28 -19.09
N TRP A 418 12.93 21.66 -19.89
CA TRP A 418 13.10 21.11 -21.23
C TRP A 418 13.40 19.61 -21.19
N ALA A 419 14.33 19.18 -20.34
CA ALA A 419 14.72 17.78 -20.24
C ALA A 419 13.57 16.87 -19.80
N LEU A 420 12.74 17.31 -18.83
CA LEU A 420 11.53 16.60 -18.42
C LEU A 420 10.49 16.47 -19.55
N SER A 421 10.38 17.46 -20.43
CA SER A 421 9.44 17.43 -21.57
C SER A 421 9.89 16.54 -22.73
N GLU A 422 11.20 16.31 -22.86
CA GLU A 422 11.80 15.55 -23.94
C GLU A 422 12.01 14.07 -23.56
N LEU A 423 12.28 13.77 -22.28
CA LEU A 423 12.53 12.42 -21.77
C LEU A 423 11.49 11.36 -22.21
N PRO A 424 10.17 11.64 -22.23
CA PRO A 424 9.16 10.65 -22.66
C PRO A 424 9.26 10.25 -24.13
N LYS A 425 9.91 11.05 -24.98
CA LYS A 425 10.07 10.76 -26.42
C LYS A 425 11.24 9.82 -26.69
N TYR A 426 12.11 9.63 -25.70
CA TYR A 426 13.37 8.93 -25.82
C TYR A 426 13.48 7.68 -24.92
N LEU A 427 12.49 7.50 -24.04
CA LEU A 427 12.14 6.23 -23.41
C LEU A 427 11.28 5.40 -24.35
#